data_AF-A0A2A5CPW0-F1
#
_entry.id   AF-A0A2A5CPW0-F1
#
_cell.length_a   1.000
_cell.length_b   1.000
_cell.length_c   1.000
_cell.angle_alpha   90.00
_cell.angle_beta   90.00
_cell.angle_gamma   90.00
#
_symmetry.space_group_name_H-M   'P 1'
#
loop_
_entity.id
_entity.type
_entity.pdbx_description
1 polymer ?
#
loop_
_entity_poly.entity_id
_entity_poly.type
_entity_poly.pdbx_seq_one_letter_code
_entity_poly.pdbx_strand_id
1 'polypeptide(L)'
;MAANATNNKHHLALFFVYALIVITGLSVNTNLRAQTVVPIPREHGALHQELKNLMREQISQLENSIGRIELKGVSDDEKCIANFYVNEHSTFLTISVPEDNAYKEFYIDHPTQSFKPILFQKLILSDDGVELKIVQRRFTYSIKSDNRTLTINTKSKSRKDRTPSCSFDLSEANLYEGETE
;
A
#
# COMPACT_ATOMS: atom_id res chain seq x y z
N MET A 1 35.81 -62.51 47.27
CA MET A 1 35.98 -61.04 47.16
C MET A 1 37.40 -60.81 46.65
N ALA A 2 37.69 -60.36 45.43
CA ALA A 2 36.95 -59.58 44.45
C ALA A 2 37.05 -60.19 43.03
N ALA A 3 35.94 -60.09 42.27
CA ALA A 3 35.86 -60.19 40.81
C ALA A 3 36.42 -58.87 40.20
N ASN A 4 36.83 -58.71 38.95
CA ASN A 4 36.32 -59.21 37.66
C ASN A 4 37.47 -58.96 36.64
N ALA A 5 37.88 -59.94 35.83
CA ALA A 5 37.32 -60.30 34.52
C ALA A 5 37.54 -59.17 33.46
N THR A 6 38.58 -59.28 32.63
CA THR A 6 38.57 -59.84 31.24
C THR A 6 37.75 -59.03 30.23
N ASN A 7 38.06 -58.96 28.95
CA ASN A 7 39.21 -59.20 28.08
C ASN A 7 38.64 -58.87 26.67
N ASN A 8 39.44 -58.22 25.83
CA ASN A 8 39.54 -58.48 24.39
C ASN A 8 38.28 -58.47 23.49
N LYS A 9 38.34 -57.71 22.37
CA LYS A 9 38.16 -58.28 21.03
C LYS A 9 38.49 -57.27 19.93
N HIS A 10 39.34 -57.73 19.03
CA HIS A 10 39.65 -57.13 17.74
C HIS A 10 38.50 -57.19 16.74
N HIS A 11 38.62 -56.31 15.73
CA HIS A 11 38.21 -56.45 14.32
C HIS A 11 36.76 -56.16 13.87
N LEU A 12 36.72 -55.53 12.69
CA LEU A 12 35.67 -55.42 11.66
C LEU A 12 34.70 -54.21 11.67
N ALA A 13 34.91 -53.33 10.68
CA ALA A 13 33.93 -52.62 9.81
C ALA A 13 34.54 -51.23 9.48
N LEU A 14 35.25 -50.99 8.38
CA LEU A 14 34.79 -50.97 6.97
C LEU A 14 33.43 -50.28 6.83
N PHE A 15 33.41 -48.99 6.47
CA PHE A 15 32.48 -48.30 5.54
C PHE A 15 32.56 -46.76 5.72
N PHE A 16 32.36 -46.04 4.61
CA PHE A 16 32.28 -44.57 4.39
C PHE A 16 33.61 -43.84 4.09
N VAL A 17 34.03 -43.70 2.82
CA VAL A 17 33.48 -42.83 1.72
C VAL A 17 33.68 -41.35 2.10
N TYR A 18 34.78 -40.72 1.63
CA TYR A 18 34.87 -39.84 0.44
C TYR A 18 34.27 -38.42 0.62
N ALA A 19 35.07 -37.43 0.19
CA ALA A 19 34.72 -36.06 -0.25
C ALA A 19 34.20 -35.08 0.82
N LEU A 20 34.99 -34.07 1.21
CA LEU A 20 35.11 -32.76 0.54
C LEU A 20 33.76 -32.01 0.48
N ILE A 21 33.67 -30.87 1.17
CA ILE A 21 33.34 -29.54 0.60
C ILE A 21 33.18 -28.54 1.76
N VAL A 22 34.01 -27.49 1.70
CA VAL A 22 33.84 -26.22 2.42
C VAL A 22 32.56 -25.55 1.92
N ILE A 23 31.62 -25.22 2.80
CA ILE A 23 30.58 -24.22 2.52
C ILE A 23 30.54 -23.20 3.65
N THR A 24 31.09 -22.03 3.33
CA THR A 24 30.76 -20.74 3.92
C THR A 24 29.23 -20.54 3.88
N GLY A 25 28.56 -20.72 5.01
CA GLY A 25 27.14 -20.39 5.19
C GLY A 25 26.95 -18.91 5.46
N LEU A 26 27.29 -18.07 4.49
CA LEU A 26 26.95 -16.65 4.45
C LEU A 26 25.58 -16.54 3.77
N SER A 27 24.50 -16.72 4.52
CA SER A 27 23.14 -16.49 4.01
C SER A 27 22.10 -16.46 5.13
N VAL A 28 21.84 -15.27 5.65
CA VAL A 28 20.46 -14.82 5.80
C VAL A 28 20.39 -13.43 5.19
N ASN A 29 20.26 -13.37 3.87
CA ASN A 29 19.64 -12.21 3.23
C ASN A 29 18.18 -12.25 3.67
N THR A 30 17.87 -11.65 4.82
CA THR A 30 16.54 -11.08 4.96
C THR A 30 16.49 -10.02 3.87
N ASN A 31 15.74 -10.28 2.80
CA ASN A 31 15.19 -9.21 1.98
C ASN A 31 14.26 -8.39 2.88
N LEU A 32 14.85 -7.62 3.80
CA LEU A 32 14.18 -6.55 4.51
C LEU A 32 13.97 -5.50 3.42
N ARG A 33 12.85 -5.58 2.70
CA ARG A 33 12.43 -4.50 1.81
C ARG A 33 12.48 -3.23 2.63
N ALA A 34 13.43 -2.35 2.32
CA ALA A 34 13.69 -1.17 3.10
C ALA A 34 12.52 -0.21 2.89
N GLN A 35 11.59 -0.16 3.85
CA GLN A 35 10.52 0.80 3.83
C GLN A 35 10.98 2.07 4.53
N THR A 36 10.88 3.19 3.84
CA THR A 36 11.10 4.52 4.43
C THR A 36 9.76 5.14 4.74
N VAL A 37 9.53 5.49 6.00
CA VAL A 37 8.28 6.12 6.46
C VAL A 37 8.54 7.59 6.73
N VAL A 38 7.89 8.46 5.96
CA VAL A 38 7.99 9.91 6.09
C VAL A 38 6.67 10.46 6.68
N PRO A 39 6.69 11.13 7.83
CA PRO A 39 5.49 11.76 8.36
C PRO A 39 5.08 12.95 7.48
N ILE A 40 3.79 13.09 7.20
CA ILE A 40 3.25 14.25 6.47
C ILE A 40 2.74 15.26 7.51
N PRO A 41 3.04 16.56 7.39
CA PRO A 41 2.55 17.58 8.31
C PRO A 41 1.04 17.73 8.22
N ARG A 42 0.38 17.91 9.38
CA ARG A 42 -1.08 18.16 9.47
C ARG A 42 -1.38 19.63 9.20
N GLU A 43 -1.09 20.07 7.99
CA GLU A 43 -1.28 21.43 7.48
C GLU A 43 -2.03 21.41 6.15
N HIS A 44 -2.69 22.52 5.82
CA HIS A 44 -3.52 22.62 4.62
C HIS A 44 -2.67 22.47 3.36
N GLY A 45 -3.11 21.61 2.45
CA GLY A 45 -2.45 21.37 1.18
C GLY A 45 -1.33 20.33 1.21
N ALA A 46 -0.89 19.87 2.39
CA ALA A 46 0.19 18.87 2.47
C ALA A 46 -0.24 17.52 1.89
N LEU A 47 -1.45 17.05 2.19
CA LEU A 47 -1.96 15.79 1.62
C LEU A 47 -2.32 15.95 0.16
N HIS A 48 -2.89 17.11 -0.20
CA HIS A 48 -3.19 17.46 -1.58
C HIS A 48 -1.93 17.38 -2.46
N GLN A 49 -0.82 17.97 -2.01
CA GLN A 49 0.42 17.98 -2.77
C GLN A 49 1.01 16.58 -2.92
N GLU A 50 1.00 15.76 -1.86
CA GLU A 50 1.47 14.37 -1.96
C GLU A 50 0.64 13.53 -2.93
N LEU A 51 -0.68 13.74 -2.95
CA LEU A 51 -1.54 13.10 -3.95
C LEU A 51 -1.22 13.59 -5.37
N LYS A 52 -1.03 14.91 -5.56
CA LYS A 52 -0.64 15.47 -6.86
C LYS A 52 0.69 14.88 -7.34
N ASN A 53 1.64 14.64 -6.44
CA ASN A 53 2.89 13.99 -6.76
C ASN A 53 2.68 12.52 -7.17
N LEU A 54 1.81 11.81 -6.44
CA LEU A 54 1.50 10.40 -6.68
C LEU A 54 0.77 10.17 -8.01
N MET A 55 -0.11 11.09 -8.41
CA MET A 55 -0.90 11.03 -9.65
C MET A 55 -0.43 12.06 -10.69
N ARG A 56 0.85 12.45 -10.64
CA ARG A 56 1.40 13.57 -11.43
C ARG A 56 1.15 13.40 -12.92
N GLU A 57 1.32 12.18 -13.44
CA GLU A 57 1.15 11.91 -14.87
C GLU A 57 -0.29 12.14 -15.33
N GLN A 58 -1.28 11.62 -14.61
CA GLN A 58 -2.69 11.80 -14.93
C GLN A 58 -3.13 13.25 -14.74
N ILE A 59 -2.69 13.91 -13.66
CA ILE A 59 -3.06 15.31 -13.37
C ILE A 59 -2.41 16.27 -14.36
N SER A 60 -1.20 15.99 -14.85
CA SER A 60 -0.52 16.82 -15.84
C SER A 60 -1.19 16.85 -17.21
N GLN A 61 -2.06 15.87 -17.48
CA GLN A 61 -2.85 15.82 -18.71
C GLN A 61 -4.10 16.69 -18.63
N LEU A 62 -4.53 17.11 -17.42
CA LEU A 62 -5.62 18.04 -17.22
C LEU A 62 -5.18 19.48 -17.52
N GLU A 63 -6.01 20.26 -18.20
CA GLU A 63 -5.82 21.68 -18.43
C GLU A 63 -5.78 22.41 -17.08
N ASN A 64 -4.68 23.12 -16.83
CA ASN A 64 -4.38 23.77 -15.54
C ASN A 64 -4.34 22.82 -14.32
N SER A 65 -4.25 21.50 -14.52
CA SER A 65 -4.29 20.50 -13.43
C SER A 65 -5.60 20.49 -12.62
N ILE A 66 -6.72 20.89 -13.24
CA ILE A 66 -8.04 20.96 -12.61
C ILE A 66 -9.03 20.08 -13.38
N GLY A 67 -9.70 19.17 -12.68
CA GLY A 67 -10.72 18.32 -13.29
C GLY A 67 -10.94 17.03 -12.53
N ARG A 68 -11.64 16.10 -13.17
CA ARG A 68 -11.96 14.78 -12.64
C ARG A 68 -11.13 13.70 -13.33
N ILE A 69 -10.55 12.83 -12.51
CA ILE A 69 -9.89 11.60 -12.96
C ILE A 69 -10.76 10.43 -12.51
N GLU A 70 -11.37 9.75 -13.46
CA GLU A 70 -12.14 8.53 -13.23
C GLU A 70 -11.28 7.31 -13.49
N LEU A 71 -11.20 6.44 -12.50
CA LEU A 71 -10.53 5.16 -12.57
C LEU A 71 -11.58 4.06 -12.47
N LYS A 72 -11.51 3.10 -13.40
CA LYS A 72 -12.31 1.87 -13.38
C LYS A 72 -11.38 0.71 -13.07
N GLY A 73 -11.78 -0.14 -12.15
CA GLY A 73 -10.94 -1.19 -11.61
C GLY A 73 -11.76 -2.31 -11.00
N VAL A 74 -11.11 -3.10 -10.17
CA VAL A 74 -11.71 -4.27 -9.53
C VAL A 74 -11.48 -4.28 -8.01
N SER A 75 -12.46 -4.80 -7.28
CA SER A 75 -12.41 -5.10 -5.84
C SER A 75 -13.02 -6.47 -5.63
N ASP A 76 -12.24 -7.47 -5.20
CA ASP A 76 -12.72 -8.85 -4.99
C ASP A 76 -13.56 -9.40 -6.17
N ASP A 77 -13.04 -9.23 -7.40
CA ASP A 77 -13.68 -9.57 -8.69
C ASP A 77 -14.90 -8.71 -9.11
N GLU A 78 -15.36 -7.80 -8.26
CA GLU A 78 -16.44 -6.85 -8.57
C GLU A 78 -15.89 -5.56 -9.20
N LYS A 79 -16.71 -4.89 -10.01
CA LYS A 79 -16.36 -3.59 -10.59
C LYS A 79 -16.24 -2.53 -9.50
N CYS A 80 -15.14 -1.78 -9.53
CA CYS A 80 -14.94 -0.62 -8.68
C CYS A 80 -14.69 0.64 -9.51
N ILE A 81 -15.26 1.77 -9.08
CA ILE A 81 -15.07 3.06 -9.73
C ILE A 81 -14.57 4.05 -8.67
N ALA A 82 -13.49 4.76 -8.96
CA ALA A 82 -13.01 5.86 -8.15
C ALA A 82 -12.97 7.15 -8.97
N ASN A 83 -13.41 8.26 -8.38
CA ASN A 83 -13.26 9.58 -8.99
C ASN A 83 -12.45 10.48 -8.07
N PHE A 84 -11.39 11.06 -8.63
CA PHE A 84 -10.62 12.12 -7.99
C PHE A 84 -11.00 13.46 -8.63
N TYR A 85 -11.65 14.32 -7.85
CA TYR A 85 -11.94 15.70 -8.24
C TYR A 85 -10.82 16.59 -7.69
N VAL A 86 -9.94 17.03 -8.58
CA VAL A 86 -8.72 17.78 -8.22
C VAL A 86 -8.90 19.23 -8.67
N ASN A 87 -8.62 20.18 -7.78
CA ASN A 87 -8.48 21.59 -8.12
C ASN A 87 -7.18 22.16 -7.54
N GLU A 88 -7.04 23.48 -7.50
CA GLU A 88 -5.84 24.15 -6.99
C GLU A 88 -5.57 23.94 -5.49
N HIS A 89 -6.60 23.59 -4.72
CA HIS A 89 -6.56 23.69 -3.26
C HIS A 89 -7.07 22.44 -2.53
N SER A 90 -7.83 21.59 -3.21
CA SER A 90 -8.46 20.43 -2.60
C SER A 90 -8.45 19.22 -3.53
N THR A 91 -8.61 18.05 -2.91
CA THR A 91 -8.98 16.86 -3.64
C THR A 91 -10.09 16.12 -2.93
N PHE A 92 -11.18 15.90 -3.65
CA PHE A 92 -12.30 15.10 -3.22
C PHE A 92 -12.27 13.74 -3.91
N LEU A 93 -12.49 12.68 -3.13
CA LEU A 93 -12.49 11.30 -3.61
C LEU A 93 -13.86 10.68 -3.41
N THR A 94 -14.41 10.08 -4.47
CA THR A 94 -15.53 9.13 -4.37
C THR A 94 -15.06 7.75 -4.81
N ILE A 95 -15.56 6.70 -4.15
CA ILE A 95 -15.27 5.31 -4.49
C ILE A 95 -16.55 4.50 -4.33
N SER A 96 -16.87 3.71 -5.36
CA SER A 96 -18.06 2.87 -5.40
C SER A 96 -17.74 1.46 -5.87
N VAL A 97 -18.34 0.48 -5.19
CA VAL A 97 -18.43 -0.91 -5.63
C VAL A 97 -19.93 -1.20 -5.75
N PRO A 98 -20.52 -1.06 -6.95
CA PRO A 98 -21.97 -1.08 -7.14
C PRO A 98 -22.62 -2.40 -6.71
N GLU A 99 -21.96 -3.53 -7.00
CA GLU A 99 -22.48 -4.87 -6.69
C GLU A 99 -22.61 -5.10 -5.18
N ASP A 100 -21.63 -4.61 -4.41
CA ASP A 100 -21.66 -4.60 -2.95
C ASP A 100 -22.47 -3.46 -2.30
N ASN A 101 -23.12 -2.58 -3.08
CA ASN A 101 -23.73 -1.33 -2.61
C ASN A 101 -22.79 -0.51 -1.70
N ALA A 102 -21.48 -0.63 -1.92
CA ALA A 102 -20.49 0.09 -1.13
C ALA A 102 -20.20 1.42 -1.80
N TYR A 103 -20.38 2.52 -1.05
CA TYR A 103 -20.05 3.86 -1.50
C TYR A 103 -19.33 4.60 -0.37
N LYS A 104 -18.23 5.27 -0.70
CA LYS A 104 -17.52 6.16 0.22
C LYS A 104 -17.15 7.43 -0.52
N GLU A 105 -17.22 8.55 0.19
CA GLU A 105 -16.76 9.84 -0.30
C GLU A 105 -16.08 10.61 0.83
N PHE A 106 -15.02 11.34 0.53
CA PHE A 106 -14.33 12.20 1.49
C PHE A 106 -13.31 13.10 0.79
N TYR A 107 -13.00 14.23 1.43
CA TYR A 107 -11.82 15.03 1.09
C TYR A 107 -10.54 14.32 1.54
N ILE A 108 -9.59 14.21 0.61
CA ILE A 108 -8.21 13.87 0.92
C ILE A 108 -7.56 15.05 1.64
N ASP A 109 -7.82 16.26 1.16
CA ASP A 109 -7.41 17.53 1.76
C ASP A 109 -8.36 18.65 1.30
N HIS A 110 -8.61 19.63 2.16
CA HIS A 110 -9.40 20.82 1.85
C HIS A 110 -8.96 22.02 2.74
N PRO A 111 -8.93 23.27 2.23
CA PRO A 111 -8.45 24.44 2.99
C PRO A 111 -9.18 24.73 4.30
N THR A 112 -10.42 24.24 4.43
CA THR A 112 -11.24 24.43 5.63
C THR A 112 -11.37 23.16 6.47
N GLN A 113 -10.73 22.05 6.09
CA GLN A 113 -10.82 20.78 6.80
C GLN A 113 -10.14 20.87 8.17
N SER A 114 -10.79 20.34 9.19
CA SER A 114 -10.18 20.23 10.51
C SER A 114 -9.22 19.03 10.56
N PHE A 115 -8.00 19.24 11.04
CA PHE A 115 -7.05 18.15 11.31
C PHE A 115 -7.32 17.37 12.61
N LYS A 116 -8.26 17.81 13.45
CA LYS A 116 -8.61 17.16 14.73
C LYS A 116 -8.93 15.66 14.62
N PRO A 117 -9.60 15.18 13.55
CA PRO A 117 -9.88 13.76 13.38
C PRO A 117 -8.65 12.94 12.95
N ILE A 118 -7.60 13.56 12.41
CA ILE A 118 -6.43 12.86 11.88
C ILE A 118 -5.50 12.47 13.03
N LEU A 119 -5.29 11.17 13.19
CA LEU A 119 -4.37 10.60 14.17
C LEU A 119 -2.95 10.60 13.61
N PHE A 120 -2.79 10.19 12.34
CA PHE A 120 -1.53 10.21 11.62
C PHE A 120 -1.75 10.19 10.12
N GLN A 121 -0.79 10.78 9.41
CA GLN A 121 -0.69 10.79 7.95
C GLN A 121 0.78 10.63 7.59
N LYS A 122 1.07 9.73 6.66
CA LYS A 122 2.44 9.35 6.32
C LYS A 122 2.54 8.91 4.87
N LEU A 123 3.69 9.18 4.29
CA LEU A 123 4.14 8.64 3.02
C LEU A 123 5.05 7.44 3.32
N ILE A 124 4.77 6.30 2.69
CA ILE A 124 5.57 5.08 2.84
C ILE A 124 6.20 4.81 1.48
N LEU A 125 7.52 4.90 1.42
CA LEU A 125 8.32 4.61 0.24
C LEU A 125 8.82 3.18 0.33
N SER A 126 8.57 2.39 -0.70
CA SER A 126 8.98 0.99 -0.78
C SER A 126 9.36 0.62 -2.20
N ASP A 127 10.02 -0.53 -2.37
CA ASP A 127 10.35 -1.06 -3.70
C ASP A 127 9.11 -1.34 -4.55
N ASP A 128 7.96 -1.61 -3.90
CA ASP A 128 6.69 -1.88 -4.56
C ASP A 128 5.83 -0.61 -4.78
N GLY A 129 6.45 0.58 -4.68
CA GLY A 129 5.79 1.87 -4.89
C GLY A 129 5.64 2.72 -3.64
N VAL A 130 4.84 3.78 -3.79
CA VAL A 130 4.60 4.83 -2.79
C VAL A 130 3.18 4.70 -2.24
N GLU A 131 3.03 4.64 -0.91
CA GLU A 131 1.74 4.60 -0.23
C GLU A 131 1.52 5.86 0.61
N LEU A 132 0.46 6.60 0.27
CA LEU A 132 -0.11 7.64 1.10
C LEU A 132 -1.08 7.00 2.09
N LYS A 133 -0.79 7.05 3.40
CA LYS A 133 -1.59 6.39 4.45
C LYS A 133 -2.09 7.36 5.50
N ILE A 134 -3.41 7.44 5.64
CA ILE A 134 -4.09 8.33 6.58
C ILE A 134 -4.95 7.52 7.52
N VAL A 135 -4.76 7.76 8.82
CA VAL A 135 -5.62 7.19 9.86
C VAL A 135 -6.31 8.30 10.60
N GLN A 136 -7.64 8.25 10.55
CA GLN A 136 -8.52 9.14 11.27
C GLN A 136 -9.24 8.39 12.39
N ARG A 137 -9.87 9.14 13.29
CA ARG A 137 -10.60 8.58 14.44
C ARG A 137 -11.70 7.59 14.04
N ARG A 138 -12.34 7.77 12.88
CA ARG A 138 -13.50 6.97 12.44
C ARG A 138 -13.24 6.08 11.23
N PHE A 139 -12.28 6.47 10.38
CA PHE A 139 -11.93 5.72 9.19
C PHE A 139 -10.43 5.82 8.90
N THR A 140 -9.94 4.90 8.10
CA THR A 140 -8.57 4.85 7.58
C THR A 140 -8.66 4.70 6.09
N TYR A 141 -7.75 5.33 5.37
CA TYR A 141 -7.57 5.07 3.95
C TYR A 141 -6.09 5.02 3.60
N SER A 142 -5.76 4.27 2.57
CA SER A 142 -4.47 4.39 1.89
C SER A 142 -4.63 4.38 0.39
N ILE A 143 -3.77 5.15 -0.27
CA ILE A 143 -3.66 5.25 -1.72
C ILE A 143 -2.23 4.86 -2.04
N LYS A 144 -2.05 3.73 -2.72
CA LYS A 144 -0.74 3.21 -3.11
C LYS A 144 -0.61 3.27 -4.63
N SER A 145 0.52 3.74 -5.13
CA SER A 145 0.85 3.72 -6.55
C SER A 145 2.24 3.17 -6.79
N ASP A 146 2.38 2.36 -7.83
CA ASP A 146 3.67 1.94 -8.40
C ASP A 146 3.94 2.61 -9.78
N ASN A 147 3.24 3.71 -10.06
CA ASN A 147 3.17 4.47 -11.32
C ASN A 147 2.41 3.77 -12.46
N ARG A 148 2.10 2.48 -12.35
CA ARG A 148 1.27 1.79 -13.34
C ARG A 148 -0.12 1.51 -12.79
N THR A 149 -0.18 1.08 -11.54
CA THR A 149 -1.40 0.74 -10.84
C THR A 149 -1.58 1.68 -9.68
N LEU A 150 -2.84 1.96 -9.36
CA LEU A 150 -3.23 2.68 -8.16
C LEU A 150 -4.17 1.80 -7.37
N THR A 151 -3.91 1.64 -6.07
CA THR A 151 -4.76 0.86 -5.17
C THR A 151 -5.27 1.76 -4.06
N ILE A 152 -6.60 1.80 -3.89
CA ILE A 152 -7.27 2.53 -2.82
C ILE A 152 -7.84 1.51 -1.84
N ASN A 153 -7.34 1.57 -0.62
CA ASN A 153 -7.87 0.80 0.49
C ASN A 153 -8.64 1.74 1.40
N THR A 154 -9.89 1.42 1.73
CA THR A 154 -10.62 2.14 2.77
C THR A 154 -11.06 1.19 3.87
N LYS A 155 -10.88 1.60 5.12
CA LYS A 155 -11.25 0.83 6.31
C LYS A 155 -12.03 1.67 7.29
N SER A 156 -13.30 1.32 7.47
CA SER A 156 -14.15 1.86 8.52
C SER A 156 -13.88 1.14 9.85
N LYS A 157 -14.14 1.81 10.98
CA LYS A 157 -14.14 1.15 12.29
C LYS A 157 -15.37 0.27 12.53
N SER A 158 -16.44 0.49 11.77
CA SER A 158 -17.63 -0.35 11.81
C SER A 158 -17.29 -1.73 11.23
N ARG A 159 -17.47 -2.80 12.02
CA ARG A 159 -17.30 -4.18 11.54
C ARG A 159 -18.31 -4.57 10.45
N LYS A 160 -19.37 -3.77 10.27
CA LYS A 160 -20.42 -4.01 9.26
C LYS A 160 -20.07 -3.44 7.90
N ASP A 161 -19.07 -2.55 7.82
CA ASP A 161 -18.69 -1.93 6.56
C ASP A 161 -17.66 -2.84 5.89
N ARG A 162 -18.00 -3.37 4.70
CA ARG A 162 -16.98 -3.97 3.82
C ARG A 162 -15.96 -2.89 3.48
N THR A 163 -14.70 -3.30 3.46
CA THR A 163 -13.56 -2.42 3.18
C THR A 163 -13.20 -2.58 1.72
N PRO A 164 -13.66 -1.68 0.82
CA PRO A 164 -13.27 -1.79 -0.57
C PRO A 164 -11.76 -1.59 -0.69
N SER A 165 -11.13 -2.57 -1.33
CA SER A 165 -9.76 -2.52 -1.80
C SER A 165 -9.85 -2.53 -3.32
N CYS A 166 -9.77 -1.37 -3.93
CA CYS A 166 -9.89 -1.25 -5.37
C CYS A 166 -8.53 -1.03 -6.01
N SER A 167 -8.22 -1.82 -7.03
CA SER A 167 -7.02 -1.67 -7.84
C SER A 167 -7.40 -1.23 -9.25
N PHE A 168 -6.66 -0.25 -9.76
CA PHE A 168 -6.90 0.46 -11.02
C PHE A 168 -5.63 0.43 -11.86
N ASP A 169 -5.75 0.28 -13.19
CA ASP A 169 -4.66 0.59 -14.12
C ASP A 169 -4.73 2.09 -14.45
N LEU A 170 -3.64 2.82 -14.17
CA LEU A 170 -3.57 4.27 -14.37
C LEU A 170 -3.55 4.65 -15.86
N SER A 171 -3.21 3.73 -16.76
CA SER A 171 -3.27 3.96 -18.21
C SER A 171 -4.70 3.96 -18.76
N GLU A 172 -5.66 3.43 -18.00
CA GLU A 172 -7.09 3.40 -18.34
C GLU A 172 -7.88 4.56 -17.70
N ALA A 173 -7.18 5.55 -17.15
CA ALA A 173 -7.79 6.72 -16.53
C ALA A 173 -8.58 7.54 -17.57
N ASN A 174 -9.82 7.87 -17.23
CA ASN A 174 -10.62 8.82 -18.02
C ASN A 174 -10.52 10.19 -17.38
N LEU A 175 -10.20 11.20 -18.18
CA LEU A 175 -9.95 12.58 -17.75
C LEU A 175 -11.09 13.47 -18.21
N TYR A 176 -11.60 14.30 -17.30
CA TYR A 176 -12.70 15.23 -17.56
C TYR A 176 -12.31 16.63 -17.08
N GLU A 177 -12.02 17.50 -18.05
CA GLU A 177 -11.54 18.87 -17.80
C GLU A 177 -12.58 19.74 -17.09
N GLY A 178 -12.15 20.48 -16.08
CA GLY A 178 -12.99 21.45 -15.36
C GLY A 178 -14.11 20.84 -14.51
N GLU A 179 -14.30 19.52 -14.52
CA GLU A 179 -15.24 18.84 -13.62
C GLU A 179 -14.65 18.77 -12.20
N THR A 180 -15.11 19.67 -11.32
CA THR A 180 -14.79 19.68 -9.89
C THR A 180 -16.02 19.36 -9.05
N GLU A 181 -15.80 19.01 -7.78
CA GLU A 181 -16.88 18.93 -6.79
C GLU A 181 -17.48 20.31 -6.48
#